data_AF-A0A8X6RCC1-F1
#
_entry.id   AF-A0A8X6RCC1-F1
#
_cell.length_a   1.000
_cell.length_b   1.000
_cell.length_c   1.000
_cell.angle_alpha   90.00
_cell.angle_beta   90.00
_cell.angle_gamma   90.00
#
_symmetry.space_group_name_H-M   'P 1'
#
loop_
_entity.id
_entity.type
_entity.pdbx_description
1 polymer ?
#
loop_
_entity_poly.entity_id
_entity_poly.type
_entity_poly.pdbx_seq_one_letter_code
_entity_poly.pdbx_strand_id
1 'polypeptide(L)'
;MPGKRARRHFSQLSEFEKGLIIGMKTAGCSTHRVAGQVDRSEKITRKEDRKILLQALVDPTVTRSTIRADVDVAIVPQTISRHLAEINLKSKRPFRALFLTPERRQLRLKWCQARSMWNVTDWQNVVFSDESRFVLGTDDKRVRVWRRPGERYNSPHTVLRHTARTAGVMVWGRP
;
A
#
# COMPACT_ATOMS: atom_id res chain seq x y z
N MET A 1 -15.21 -15.75 -17.21
CA MET A 1 -15.78 -14.94 -18.32
C MET A 1 -14.86 -13.75 -18.58
N PRO A 2 -14.08 -13.69 -19.68
CA PRO A 2 -13.30 -12.50 -19.99
C PRO A 2 -14.23 -11.45 -20.61
N GLY A 3 -14.40 -10.32 -19.92
CA GLY A 3 -15.22 -9.19 -20.39
C GLY A 3 -14.72 -8.67 -21.73
N LYS A 4 -15.62 -8.64 -22.73
CA LYS A 4 -15.35 -8.05 -24.05
C LYS A 4 -14.91 -6.60 -23.87
N ARG A 5 -13.71 -6.26 -24.35
CA ARG A 5 -13.22 -4.88 -24.41
C ARG A 5 -14.12 -4.09 -25.36
N ALA A 6 -14.91 -3.16 -24.82
CA ALA A 6 -15.52 -2.11 -25.63
C ALA A 6 -14.40 -1.26 -26.27
N ARG A 7 -14.29 -1.29 -27.59
CA ARG A 7 -13.40 -0.38 -28.34
C ARG A 7 -14.04 1.01 -28.27
N ARG A 8 -13.41 1.94 -27.54
CA ARG A 8 -13.81 3.36 -27.54
C ARG A 8 -13.52 3.97 -28.92
N HIS A 9 -14.39 4.90 -29.31
CA HIS A 9 -14.40 5.61 -30.58
C HIS A 9 -13.03 6.24 -30.88
N PHE A 10 -12.36 5.78 -31.94
CA PHE A 10 -11.16 6.45 -32.46
C PHE A 10 -11.63 7.69 -33.21
N SER A 11 -11.28 8.89 -32.75
CA SER A 11 -11.31 10.05 -33.64
C SER A 11 -10.41 9.78 -34.84
N GLN A 12 -10.85 10.17 -36.05
CA GLN A 12 -10.04 10.01 -37.25
C GLN A 12 -8.67 10.66 -37.03
N LEU A 13 -7.60 9.94 -37.40
CA LEU A 13 -6.23 10.48 -37.37
C LEU A 13 -6.21 11.72 -38.28
N SER A 14 -5.63 12.84 -37.82
CA SER A 14 -5.38 13.98 -38.71
C SER A 14 -4.35 13.59 -39.77
N GLU A 15 -4.36 14.25 -40.92
CA GLU A 15 -3.37 14.01 -41.99
C GLU A 15 -1.93 14.19 -41.48
N PHE A 16 -1.71 15.13 -40.56
CA PHE A 16 -0.42 15.33 -39.91
C PHE A 16 0.00 14.12 -39.05
N GLU A 17 -0.93 13.58 -38.24
CA GLU A 17 -0.63 12.41 -37.40
C GLU A 17 -0.41 11.15 -38.25
N LYS A 18 -1.14 10.99 -39.37
CA LYS A 18 -0.90 9.92 -40.34
C LYS A 18 0.50 10.02 -40.94
N GLY A 19 0.88 11.21 -41.39
CA GLY A 19 2.21 11.47 -41.94
C GLY A 19 3.33 11.17 -40.94
N LEU A 20 3.16 11.60 -39.68
CA LEU A 20 4.11 11.33 -38.60
C LEU A 20 4.26 9.83 -38.30
N ILE A 21 3.14 9.10 -38.24
CA ILE A 21 3.13 7.64 -38.01
C ILE A 21 3.86 6.91 -39.15
N ILE A 22 3.55 7.27 -40.39
CA ILE A 22 4.17 6.66 -41.58
C ILE A 22 5.67 6.92 -41.58
N GLY A 23 6.09 8.19 -41.40
CA GLY A 23 7.51 8.56 -41.38
C GLY A 23 8.32 7.87 -40.28
N MET A 24 7.74 7.72 -39.08
CA MET A 24 8.41 6.97 -38.02
C MET A 24 8.47 5.47 -38.29
N LYS A 25 7.44 4.91 -38.94
CA LYS A 25 7.41 3.48 -39.30
C LYS A 25 8.41 3.13 -40.41
N THR A 26 8.56 3.98 -41.41
CA THR A 26 9.57 3.81 -42.46
C THR A 26 10.98 3.98 -41.90
N ALA A 27 11.17 4.85 -40.89
CA ALA A 27 12.41 4.97 -40.13
C ALA A 27 12.69 3.80 -39.15
N GLY A 28 11.88 2.72 -39.18
CA GLY A 28 12.08 1.54 -38.35
C GLY A 28 11.72 1.71 -36.87
N CYS A 29 10.99 2.78 -36.49
CA CYS A 29 10.61 2.98 -35.09
C CYS A 29 9.62 1.92 -34.61
N SER A 30 9.80 1.48 -33.37
CA SER A 30 8.88 0.55 -32.71
C SER A 30 7.49 1.16 -32.57
N THR A 31 6.45 0.31 -32.62
CA THR A 31 5.05 0.73 -32.41
C THR A 31 4.86 1.50 -31.10
N HIS A 32 5.57 1.11 -30.05
CA HIS A 32 5.50 1.77 -28.75
C HIS A 32 6.07 3.21 -28.80
N ARG A 33 7.16 3.43 -29.54
CA ARG A 33 7.76 4.76 -29.71
C ARG A 33 6.88 5.67 -30.55
N VAL A 34 6.27 5.14 -31.62
CA VAL A 34 5.30 5.87 -32.45
C VAL A 34 4.07 6.28 -31.63
N ALA A 35 3.52 5.38 -30.82
CA ALA A 35 2.36 5.66 -29.99
C ALA A 35 2.62 6.71 -28.90
N GLY A 36 3.85 6.78 -28.38
CA GLY A 36 4.27 7.84 -27.46
C GLY A 36 4.40 9.21 -28.12
N GLN A 37 4.91 9.27 -29.36
CA GLN A 37 5.12 10.54 -30.09
C GLN A 37 3.82 11.21 -30.55
N VAL A 38 2.80 10.40 -30.86
CA VAL A 38 1.49 10.89 -31.32
C VAL A 38 0.61 11.32 -30.12
N ASP A 39 1.11 11.22 -28.89
CA ASP A 39 0.46 11.59 -27.61
C ASP A 39 -0.96 11.04 -27.40
N ARG A 40 -1.39 10.09 -28.23
CA ARG A 40 -2.72 9.45 -28.18
C ARG A 40 -2.79 8.28 -27.22
N SER A 41 -1.78 8.13 -26.36
CA SER A 41 -1.75 7.10 -25.33
C SER A 41 -2.11 7.62 -23.93
N GLU A 42 -2.37 8.92 -23.75
CA GLU A 42 -2.77 9.47 -22.45
C GLU A 42 -4.23 9.10 -22.12
N LYS A 43 -4.41 7.93 -21.50
CA LYS A 43 -5.70 7.46 -20.97
C LYS A 43 -6.14 8.17 -19.68
N ILE A 44 -5.29 9.02 -19.12
CA ILE A 44 -5.48 9.72 -17.85
C ILE A 44 -5.02 11.16 -18.03
N THR A 45 -5.90 12.10 -17.70
CA THR A 45 -5.58 13.55 -17.69
C THR A 45 -4.74 13.88 -16.46
N ARG A 46 -3.88 14.91 -16.52
CA ARG A 46 -3.11 15.40 -15.35
C ARG A 46 -3.96 15.62 -14.10
N LYS A 47 -5.22 16.06 -14.25
CA LYS A 47 -6.18 16.25 -13.15
C LYS A 47 -6.56 14.93 -12.48
N GLU A 48 -6.77 13.89 -13.27
CA GLU A 48 -7.13 12.55 -12.80
C GLU A 48 -5.92 11.87 -12.14
N ASP A 49 -4.74 12.00 -12.74
CA ASP A 49 -3.49 11.52 -12.15
C ASP A 49 -3.24 12.17 -10.78
N ARG A 50 -3.35 13.50 -10.72
CA ARG A 50 -3.26 14.23 -9.45
C ARG A 50 -4.26 13.72 -8.42
N LYS A 51 -5.50 13.39 -8.83
CA LYS A 51 -6.51 12.82 -7.93
C LYS A 51 -6.08 11.45 -7.39
N ILE A 52 -5.58 10.57 -8.24
CA ILE A 52 -5.06 9.24 -7.85
C ILE A 52 -3.95 9.38 -6.81
N LEU A 53 -2.98 10.25 -7.09
CA LEU A 53 -1.82 10.46 -6.22
C LEU A 53 -2.24 11.06 -4.86
N LEU A 54 -3.08 12.09 -4.88
CA LEU A 54 -3.54 12.76 -3.65
C LEU A 54 -4.32 11.81 -2.75
N GLN A 55 -5.20 10.96 -3.31
CA GLN A 55 -5.95 10.01 -2.49
C GLN A 55 -5.05 9.04 -1.73
N ALA A 56 -4.03 8.49 -2.39
CA ALA A 56 -3.10 7.56 -1.73
C ALA A 56 -2.16 8.25 -0.73
N LEU A 57 -1.91 9.55 -0.89
CA LEU A 57 -1.12 10.35 0.05
C LEU A 57 -1.94 10.79 1.27
N VAL A 58 -3.20 11.17 1.07
CA VAL A 58 -4.11 11.61 2.15
C VAL A 58 -4.55 10.42 3.00
N ASP A 59 -4.98 9.33 2.37
CA ASP A 59 -5.32 8.08 3.05
C ASP A 59 -4.46 6.94 2.51
N PRO A 60 -3.38 6.58 3.21
CA PRO A 60 -2.52 5.46 2.83
C PRO A 60 -3.24 4.11 2.75
N THR A 61 -4.40 3.93 3.39
CA THR A 61 -5.15 2.65 3.41
C THR A 61 -6.08 2.47 2.21
N VAL A 62 -6.26 3.51 1.39
CA VAL A 62 -7.21 3.51 0.29
C VAL A 62 -6.95 2.36 -0.70
N THR A 63 -8.01 1.66 -1.11
CA THR A 63 -7.87 0.55 -2.06
C THR A 63 -7.86 1.05 -3.49
N ARG A 64 -7.27 0.26 -4.40
CA ARG A 64 -7.30 0.57 -5.85
C ARG A 64 -8.72 0.64 -6.40
N SER A 65 -9.64 -0.15 -5.83
CA SER A 65 -11.05 -0.15 -6.22
C SER A 65 -11.72 1.16 -5.83
N THR A 66 -11.43 1.67 -4.63
CA THR A 66 -11.92 2.97 -4.16
C THR A 66 -11.38 4.10 -5.02
N ILE A 67 -10.06 4.14 -5.26
CA ILE A 67 -9.45 5.16 -6.15
C ILE A 67 -10.08 5.10 -7.54
N ARG A 68 -10.29 3.89 -8.08
CA ARG A 68 -10.93 3.71 -9.40
C ARG A 68 -12.38 4.18 -9.42
N ALA A 69 -13.15 3.95 -8.36
CA ALA A 69 -14.55 4.40 -8.30
C ALA A 69 -14.64 5.92 -8.25
N ASP A 70 -13.65 6.56 -7.65
CA ASP A 70 -13.61 8.02 -7.50
C ASP A 70 -13.12 8.74 -8.75
N VAL A 71 -12.30 8.08 -9.57
CA VAL A 71 -11.88 8.59 -10.87
C VAL A 71 -12.94 8.18 -11.89
N ASP A 72 -13.64 9.13 -12.50
CA ASP A 72 -14.73 8.90 -13.47
C ASP A 72 -14.23 8.38 -14.85
N VAL A 73 -13.12 7.64 -14.85
CA VAL A 73 -12.47 7.10 -16.04
C VAL A 73 -12.34 5.59 -15.90
N ALA A 74 -12.67 4.88 -16.98
CA ALA A 74 -12.52 3.43 -17.06
C ALA A 74 -11.02 3.04 -17.10
N ILE A 75 -10.41 2.97 -15.91
CA ILE A 75 -9.01 2.61 -15.71
C ILE A 75 -8.87 1.20 -15.14
N VAL A 76 -7.83 0.50 -15.59
CA VAL A 76 -7.46 -0.81 -15.02
C VAL A 76 -6.64 -0.59 -13.74
N PRO A 77 -6.84 -1.37 -12.65
CA PRO A 77 -6.11 -1.18 -11.39
C PRO A 77 -4.58 -1.18 -11.51
N GLN A 78 -4.02 -1.80 -12.55
CA GLN A 78 -2.59 -1.81 -12.83
C GLN A 78 -2.06 -0.42 -13.22
N THR A 79 -2.89 0.42 -13.84
CA THR A 79 -2.53 1.81 -14.18
C THR A 79 -2.36 2.65 -12.92
N ILE A 80 -3.28 2.53 -11.96
CA ILE A 80 -3.18 3.18 -10.64
C ILE A 80 -1.87 2.78 -9.95
N SER A 81 -1.54 1.49 -9.92
CA SER A 81 -0.28 1.02 -9.33
C SER A 81 0.97 1.59 -10.01
N ARG A 82 0.93 1.84 -11.33
CA ARG A 82 2.05 2.42 -12.07
C ARG A 82 2.27 3.89 -11.69
N HIS A 83 1.22 4.71 -11.74
CA HIS A 83 1.29 6.11 -11.34
C HIS A 83 1.73 6.28 -9.87
N LEU A 84 1.23 5.44 -8.96
CA LEU A 84 1.70 5.45 -7.58
C LEU A 84 3.18 5.03 -7.46
N ALA A 85 3.64 4.08 -8.29
CA ALA A 85 5.03 3.65 -8.28
C ALA A 85 5.99 4.72 -8.82
N GLU A 86 5.57 5.59 -9.73
CA GLU A 86 6.35 6.73 -10.24
C GLU A 86 6.75 7.68 -9.11
N ILE A 87 5.87 7.86 -8.11
CA ILE A 87 6.18 8.62 -6.88
C ILE A 87 6.69 7.74 -5.74
N ASN A 88 7.20 6.54 -6.03
CA ASN A 88 7.75 5.58 -5.06
C ASN A 88 6.76 5.06 -3.99
N LEU A 89 5.45 5.22 -4.19
CA LEU A 89 4.45 4.59 -3.33
C LEU A 89 4.23 3.14 -3.74
N LYS A 90 4.39 2.23 -2.78
CA LYS A 90 4.17 0.80 -2.99
C LYS A 90 3.15 0.28 -1.99
N SER A 91 2.27 -0.59 -2.46
CA SER A 91 1.33 -1.29 -1.58
C SER A 91 2.06 -2.32 -0.72
N LYS A 92 2.14 -2.09 0.59
CA LYS A 92 2.81 -2.94 1.56
C LYS A 92 1.86 -3.34 2.68
N ARG A 93 2.22 -4.37 3.45
CA ARG A 93 1.51 -4.67 4.70
C ARG A 93 1.89 -3.59 5.73
N PRO A 94 0.91 -3.03 6.47
CA PRO A 94 1.20 -2.09 7.54
C PRO A 94 1.94 -2.78 8.69
N PHE A 95 2.69 -1.99 9.46
CA PHE A 95 3.16 -2.48 10.75
C PHE A 95 1.96 -2.58 11.71
N ARG A 96 1.89 -3.65 12.50
CA ARG A 96 0.81 -3.85 13.47
C ARG A 96 1.35 -3.61 14.86
N ALA A 97 0.97 -2.49 15.46
CA ALA A 97 1.39 -2.11 16.79
C ALA A 97 0.30 -2.41 17.82
N LEU A 98 0.70 -2.74 19.05
CA LEU A 98 -0.22 -2.68 20.18
C LEU A 98 -0.48 -1.22 20.53
N PHE A 99 -1.72 -0.90 20.90
CA PHE A 99 -2.03 0.43 21.41
C PHE A 99 -1.35 0.62 22.76
N LEU A 100 -0.46 1.61 22.83
CA LEU A 100 0.20 2.03 24.06
C LEU A 100 -0.14 3.49 24.32
N THR A 101 -0.74 3.76 25.47
CA THR A 101 -0.92 5.13 25.97
C THR A 101 0.45 5.79 26.19
N PRO A 102 0.55 7.12 26.11
CA PRO A 102 1.82 7.83 26.34
C PRO A 102 2.48 7.45 27.68
N GLU A 103 1.67 7.32 28.73
CA GLU A 103 2.10 6.87 30.06
C GLU A 103 2.72 5.47 30.02
N ARG A 104 2.03 4.49 29.41
CA ARG A 104 2.56 3.12 29.27
C ARG A 104 3.86 3.09 28.47
N ARG A 105 4.04 3.97 27.47
CA ARG A 105 5.31 4.09 26.73
C ARG A 105 6.43 4.57 27.63
N GLN A 106 6.19 5.60 28.45
CA GLN A 106 7.18 6.12 29.39
C GLN A 106 7.54 5.08 30.45
N LEU A 107 6.56 4.38 31.03
CA LEU A 107 6.80 3.32 32.00
C LEU A 107 7.66 2.19 31.40
N ARG A 108 7.35 1.76 30.17
CA ARG A 108 8.16 0.75 29.47
C ARG A 108 9.58 1.24 29.22
N LEU A 109 9.75 2.50 28.80
CA LEU A 109 11.08 3.08 28.58
C LEU A 109 11.89 3.12 29.88
N LYS A 110 11.31 3.62 30.98
CA LYS A 110 11.93 3.63 32.30
C LYS A 110 12.31 2.23 32.77
N TRP A 111 11.43 1.25 32.56
CA TRP A 111 11.69 -0.14 32.90
C TRP A 111 12.88 -0.71 32.14
N CYS A 112 12.96 -0.44 30.83
CA CYS A 112 14.10 -0.85 29.98
C CYS A 112 15.39 -0.15 30.41
N GLN A 113 15.35 1.16 30.65
CA GLN A 113 16.53 1.94 31.07
C GLN A 113 17.09 1.44 32.40
N ALA A 114 16.22 1.20 33.39
CA ALA A 114 16.62 0.69 34.70
C ALA A 114 17.30 -0.69 34.65
N ARG A 115 17.08 -1.46 33.57
CA ARG A 115 17.61 -2.81 33.37
C ARG A 115 18.57 -2.91 32.18
N SER A 116 18.98 -1.77 31.62
CA SER A 116 19.83 -1.74 30.41
C SER A 116 21.23 -2.31 30.67
N MET A 117 21.67 -2.32 31.93
CA MET A 117 22.98 -2.82 32.35
C MET A 117 22.92 -4.21 32.99
N TRP A 118 21.74 -4.85 33.02
CA TRP A 118 21.59 -6.17 33.61
C TRP A 118 22.35 -7.23 32.82
N ASN A 119 23.07 -8.08 33.55
CA ASN A 119 23.82 -9.20 32.99
C ASN A 119 22.97 -10.49 32.94
N VAL A 120 23.53 -11.57 32.39
CA VAL A 120 22.82 -12.85 32.25
C VAL A 120 22.36 -13.40 33.60
N THR A 121 23.17 -13.26 34.64
CA THR A 121 22.86 -13.72 36.01
C THR A 121 21.68 -12.95 36.60
N ASP A 122 21.59 -11.64 36.37
CA ASP A 122 20.45 -10.83 36.80
C ASP A 122 19.15 -11.31 36.14
N TRP A 123 19.20 -11.67 34.85
CA TRP A 123 18.05 -12.22 34.12
C TRP A 123 17.66 -13.64 34.57
N GLN A 124 18.63 -14.47 35.00
CA GLN A 124 18.36 -15.82 35.52
C GLN A 124 17.52 -15.80 36.80
N ASN A 125 17.57 -14.71 37.56
CA ASN A 125 16.77 -14.54 38.77
C ASN A 125 15.32 -14.11 38.48
N VAL A 126 14.97 -13.83 37.22
CA VAL A 126 13.61 -13.44 36.82
C VAL A 126 12.81 -14.65 36.36
N VAL A 127 11.72 -14.92 37.07
CA VAL A 127 10.70 -15.86 36.61
C VAL A 127 9.67 -15.11 35.77
N PHE A 128 9.52 -15.50 34.51
CA PHE A 128 8.44 -15.03 33.67
C PHE A 128 7.20 -15.94 33.82
N SER A 129 6.02 -15.34 33.79
CA SER A 129 4.76 -16.07 33.60
C SER A 129 3.92 -15.28 32.61
N ASP A 130 3.17 -15.99 31.78
CA ASP A 130 2.26 -15.36 30.82
C ASP A 130 1.02 -16.24 30.63
N GLU A 131 -0.05 -15.59 30.19
CA GLU A 131 -1.30 -16.25 29.81
C GLU A 131 -1.52 -16.01 28.32
N SER A 132 -1.44 -17.08 27.53
CA SER A 132 -1.58 -17.01 26.08
C SER A 132 -2.98 -17.46 25.65
N ARG A 133 -3.60 -16.68 24.76
CA ARG A 133 -4.90 -17.01 24.15
C ARG A 133 -4.73 -17.56 22.73
N PHE A 134 -5.26 -18.75 22.48
CA PHE A 134 -5.36 -19.36 21.15
C PHE A 134 -6.76 -19.16 20.59
N VAL A 135 -6.89 -18.30 19.58
CA VAL A 135 -8.17 -17.94 18.96
C VAL A 135 -8.53 -18.86 17.80
N LEU A 136 -9.80 -19.25 17.69
CA LEU A 136 -10.31 -20.10 16.61
C LEU A 136 -10.68 -19.30 15.35
N GLY A 137 -10.96 -18.00 15.51
CA GLY A 137 -11.24 -17.08 14.40
C GLY A 137 -9.99 -16.32 13.97
N THR A 138 -9.82 -16.15 12.65
CA THR A 138 -8.72 -15.37 12.09
C THR A 138 -9.15 -13.93 11.81
N ASP A 139 -8.35 -12.95 12.24
CA ASP A 139 -8.37 -11.62 11.63
C ASP A 139 -7.85 -11.80 10.19
N ASP A 140 -8.66 -11.44 9.18
CA ASP A 140 -8.35 -11.61 7.76
C ASP A 140 -7.05 -10.85 7.38
N LYS A 141 -6.62 -9.87 8.18
CA LYS A 141 -5.33 -9.17 8.07
C LYS A 141 -5.02 -8.55 6.70
N ARG A 142 -5.98 -8.49 5.77
CA ARG A 142 -5.78 -8.09 4.36
C ARG A 142 -5.55 -6.59 4.13
N VAL A 143 -5.50 -5.78 5.19
CA VAL A 143 -5.20 -4.36 5.08
C VAL A 143 -3.82 -4.13 4.46
N ARG A 144 -3.75 -3.23 3.48
CA ARG A 144 -2.51 -2.78 2.86
C ARG A 144 -2.45 -1.26 2.93
N VAL A 145 -1.23 -0.75 2.96
CA VAL A 145 -0.95 0.69 2.95
C VAL A 145 -0.04 1.05 1.79
N TRP A 146 -0.29 2.19 1.17
CA TRP A 146 0.62 2.84 0.24
C TRP A 146 1.68 3.59 1.05
N ARG A 147 2.95 3.22 0.87
CA ARG A 147 4.06 3.90 1.55
C ARG A 147 5.34 3.83 0.75
N ARG A 148 6.25 4.76 1.00
CA ARG A 148 7.61 4.73 0.46
C ARG A 148 8.49 3.76 1.26
N PRO A 149 9.64 3.35 0.69
CA PRO A 149 10.68 2.69 1.47
C PRO A 149 11.09 3.57 2.67
N GLY A 150 11.39 2.96 3.82
CA GLY A 150 11.76 3.69 5.06
C GLY A 150 10.58 4.08 5.97
N GLU A 151 9.39 4.34 5.42
CA GLU A 151 8.23 4.85 6.18
C GLU A 151 7.46 3.76 6.96
N ARG A 152 8.10 2.65 7.33
CA ARG A 152 7.40 1.47 7.91
C ARG A 152 6.70 1.77 9.23
N TYR A 153 7.33 2.59 10.07
CA TYR A 153 6.91 2.83 11.45
C TYR A 153 6.24 4.19 11.63
N ASN A 154 6.01 4.93 10.54
CA ASN A 154 5.30 6.19 10.60
C ASN A 154 3.86 5.92 11.03
N SER A 155 3.32 6.82 11.86
CA SER A 155 1.95 6.74 12.39
C SER A 155 0.89 6.39 11.33
N PRO A 156 0.82 7.07 10.16
CA PRO A 156 -0.23 6.81 9.16
C PRO A 156 -0.11 5.46 8.43
N HIS A 157 1.01 4.75 8.57
CA HIS A 157 1.24 3.44 7.94
C HIS A 157 1.19 2.28 8.94
N THR A 158 0.86 2.60 10.19
CA THR A 158 0.75 1.64 11.28
C THR A 158 -0.73 1.41 11.57
N VAL A 159 -1.10 0.15 11.77
CA VAL A 159 -2.46 -0.24 12.14
C VAL A 159 -2.41 -0.80 13.55
N LEU A 160 -3.39 -0.43 14.37
CA LEU A 160 -3.53 -1.01 15.69
C LEU A 160 -3.93 -2.48 15.58
N ARG A 161 -3.23 -3.34 16.31
CA ARG A 161 -3.60 -4.74 16.42
C ARG A 161 -4.95 -4.81 17.11
N HIS A 162 -5.90 -5.50 16.47
CA HIS A 162 -7.20 -5.80 17.06
C HIS A 162 -7.03 -6.66 18.33
N THR A 163 -7.69 -6.27 19.41
CA THR A 163 -7.63 -6.92 20.73
C THR A 163 -8.98 -7.48 21.19
N ALA A 164 -10.01 -7.53 20.33
CA ALA A 164 -11.33 -7.98 20.80
C ALA A 164 -11.36 -9.45 21.20
N ARG A 165 -12.32 -9.78 22.07
CA ARG A 165 -12.57 -11.11 22.62
C ARG A 165 -13.15 -12.04 21.56
N THR A 166 -12.32 -12.59 20.69
CA THR A 166 -12.69 -13.73 19.82
C THR A 166 -12.72 -15.01 20.64
N ALA A 167 -13.64 -15.94 20.35
CA ALA A 167 -13.67 -17.27 20.96
C ALA A 167 -12.31 -17.98 20.83
N GLY A 168 -11.87 -18.62 21.91
CA GLY A 168 -10.52 -19.18 22.01
C GLY A 168 -10.22 -19.76 23.38
N VAL A 169 -9.15 -20.55 23.44
CA VAL A 169 -8.67 -21.26 24.62
C VAL A 169 -7.59 -20.41 25.30
N MET A 170 -7.66 -20.28 26.62
CA MET A 170 -6.60 -19.67 27.43
C MET A 170 -5.69 -20.76 27.97
N VAL A 171 -4.38 -20.53 27.91
CA VAL A 171 -3.37 -21.44 28.44
C VAL A 171 -2.43 -20.62 29.31
N TRP A 172 -2.21 -21.11 30.53
CA TRP A 172 -1.21 -20.56 31.43
C TRP A 172 0.09 -21.35 31.30
N GLY A 173 1.22 -20.64 31.33
CA GLY A 173 2.53 -21.27 31.27
C GLY A 173 3.58 -20.50 32.07
N ARG A 174 4.55 -21.26 32.56
CA ARG A 174 5.80 -20.79 33.14
C ARG A 174 6.93 -21.61 32.50
N PRO A 175 7.99 -20.97 31.99
CA PRO A 175 9.19 -21.66 31.50
C PRO A 175 10.02 -22.27 32.63
#